data_AF-A0A7K4UC86-F1
#
_entry.id   AF-A0A7K4UC86-F1
#
_cell.length_a   1.000
_cell.length_b   1.000
_cell.length_c   1.000
_cell.angle_alpha   90.00
_cell.angle_beta   90.00
_cell.angle_gamma   90.00
#
_symmetry.space_group_name_H-M   'P 1'
#
loop_
_entity.id
_entity.type
_entity.pdbx_description
1 polymer ?
#
loop_
_entity_poly.entity_id
_entity_poly.type
_entity_poly.pdbx_seq_one_letter_code
_entity_poly.pdbx_strand_id
1 'polypeptide(L)'
;MFELSCTLPLEKDLKVTLYDYDLLSKDEKIGETVIDLENRFLSKYGARCGLPQTYCVSGPNQWRDQLRPSQLLHMFSLQHNFKPPTYKSDRIIFRDQEYVLSELEDGKPPNPHLGPVEERLALAALRKQGLVPEHVETRRLFSPLQPDIEQGKLQMWVDLFPKSLGHPGPPFNVTPRKAKRFYLRCIIWNTKDVILDDLSITGEKMSDIYVKGWLVGHEENKQKTDVHYRSMGGEGNFNWRFVFPFDYLPAEQMCHVAKK
;
A
#
# COMPACT_ATOMS: atom_id res chain seq x y z
N MET A 1 -1.41 -7.89 16.93
CA MET A 1 -1.36 -6.50 17.42
C MET A 1 -1.45 -6.56 18.93
N PHE A 2 -0.62 -5.79 19.64
CA PHE A 2 -0.65 -5.69 21.09
C PHE A 2 -1.08 -4.28 21.46
N GLU A 3 -2.08 -4.15 22.32
CA GLU A 3 -2.53 -2.89 22.89
C GLU A 3 -2.25 -2.92 24.39
N LEU A 4 -1.46 -1.96 24.87
CA LEU A 4 -1.00 -1.90 26.24
C LEU A 4 -1.35 -0.53 26.82
N SER A 5 -1.77 -0.50 28.07
CA SER A 5 -1.96 0.73 28.84
C SER A 5 -0.74 0.98 29.71
N CYS A 6 -0.29 2.23 29.76
CA CYS A 6 0.78 2.66 30.66
C CYS A 6 0.52 4.08 31.19
N THR A 7 1.19 4.43 32.29
CA THR A 7 1.19 5.75 32.91
C THR A 7 2.58 6.35 32.82
N LEU A 8 2.77 7.40 32.01
CA LEU A 8 4.05 8.13 31.94
C LEU A 8 4.12 9.21 33.03
N PRO A 9 5.28 9.38 33.71
CA PRO A 9 6.56 8.75 33.43
C PRO A 9 6.82 7.43 34.22
N LEU A 10 5.87 6.95 35.01
CA LEU A 10 6.05 5.76 35.87
C LEU A 10 6.42 4.50 35.07
N GLU A 11 5.76 4.28 33.94
CA GLU A 11 5.90 3.11 33.08
C GLU A 11 6.49 3.52 31.73
N LYS A 12 7.76 3.94 31.74
CA LYS A 12 8.44 4.51 30.57
C LYS A 12 9.03 3.49 29.60
N ASP A 13 9.34 2.27 30.04
CA ASP A 13 10.08 1.30 29.21
C ASP A 13 9.15 0.21 28.66
N LEU A 14 8.93 0.20 27.34
CA LEU A 14 8.29 -0.91 26.64
C LEU A 14 9.35 -1.96 26.32
N LYS A 15 9.33 -3.06 27.07
CA LYS A 15 10.19 -4.22 26.87
C LYS A 15 9.50 -5.25 25.99
N VAL A 16 10.15 -5.61 24.87
CA VAL A 16 9.67 -6.66 23.96
C VAL A 16 10.67 -7.79 23.96
N THR A 17 10.19 -9.01 24.23
CA THR A 17 11.00 -10.23 24.28
C THR A 17 10.46 -11.23 23.27
N LEU A 18 11.35 -11.84 22.49
CA LEU A 18 11.03 -12.89 21.54
C LEU A 18 11.52 -14.23 22.08
N TYR A 19 10.66 -15.24 21.96
CA TYR A 19 10.94 -16.62 22.32
C TYR A 19 10.78 -17.50 21.08
N ASP A 20 11.56 -18.57 20.99
CA ASP A 20 11.23 -19.65 20.06
C ASP A 20 10.02 -20.43 20.58
N TYR A 21 9.34 -21.11 19.66
CA TYR A 21 8.21 -21.94 20.01
C TYR A 21 8.62 -23.40 19.88
N ASP A 22 8.63 -24.10 20.99
CA ASP A 22 8.91 -25.52 21.05
C ASP A 22 7.67 -26.32 21.44
N LEU A 23 7.36 -27.37 20.66
CA LEU A 23 6.18 -28.20 20.92
C LEU A 23 6.33 -29.06 22.18
N LEU A 24 7.56 -29.46 22.52
CA LEU A 24 7.86 -30.46 23.56
C LEU A 24 8.78 -29.93 24.67
N SER A 25 9.58 -28.90 24.40
CA SER A 25 10.49 -28.24 25.36
C SER A 25 9.92 -26.91 25.85
N LYS A 26 10.60 -26.30 26.82
CA LYS A 26 10.30 -24.95 27.26
C LYS A 26 10.88 -23.97 26.25
N ASP A 27 10.03 -23.07 25.76
CA ASP A 27 10.43 -21.91 24.96
C ASP A 27 11.64 -21.18 25.55
N GLU A 28 12.67 -21.04 24.72
CA GLU A 28 13.90 -20.33 25.00
C GLU A 28 13.84 -18.90 24.47
N LYS A 29 14.51 -18.00 25.20
CA LYS A 29 14.54 -16.59 24.82
C LYS A 29 15.55 -16.39 23.69
N ILE A 30 15.06 -16.00 22.51
CA ILE A 30 15.88 -15.57 21.38
C ILE A 30 16.56 -14.22 21.69
N GLY A 31 15.79 -13.25 22.19
CA GLY A 31 16.33 -11.93 22.51
C GLY A 31 15.29 -10.91 22.97
N GLU A 32 15.75 -9.74 23.39
CA GLU A 32 14.90 -8.63 23.81
C GLU A 32 15.36 -7.29 23.26
N THR A 33 14.43 -6.33 23.27
CA THR A 33 14.68 -4.91 23.00
C THR A 33 13.84 -4.06 23.95
N VAL A 34 14.31 -2.85 24.25
CA VAL A 34 13.64 -1.91 25.15
C VAL A 34 13.43 -0.58 24.44
N ILE A 35 12.23 -0.02 24.56
CA ILE A 35 11.81 1.23 23.93
C ILE A 35 11.41 2.22 25.00
N ASP A 36 12.09 3.36 25.05
CA ASP A 36 11.75 4.48 25.92
C ASP A 36 10.53 5.24 25.36
N LEU A 37 9.37 5.02 25.97
CA LEU A 37 8.09 5.63 25.65
C LEU A 37 8.00 7.09 26.11
N GLU A 38 8.68 7.45 27.20
CA GLU A 38 8.67 8.82 27.74
C GLU A 38 9.40 9.77 26.79
N ASN A 39 10.64 9.43 26.42
CA ASN A 39 11.43 10.21 25.48
C ASN A 39 10.69 10.35 24.14
N ARG A 40 10.01 9.28 23.70
CA ARG A 40 9.16 9.32 22.51
C ARG A 40 8.00 10.30 22.66
N PHE A 41 7.27 10.25 23.77
CA PHE A 41 6.10 11.09 24.02
C PHE A 41 6.44 12.58 24.15
N LEU A 42 7.59 12.88 24.75
CA LEU A 42 8.10 14.23 25.01
C LEU A 42 8.96 14.80 23.87
N SER A 43 9.30 13.97 22.88
CA SER A 43 10.09 14.40 21.72
C SER A 43 9.42 15.56 20.98
N LYS A 44 10.20 16.62 20.71
CA LYS A 44 9.77 17.75 19.86
C LYS A 44 9.39 17.35 18.43
N TYR A 45 9.80 16.15 18.00
CA TYR A 45 9.49 15.62 16.67
C TYR A 45 8.11 14.94 16.61
N GLY A 46 7.37 14.87 17.73
CA GLY A 46 6.01 14.32 17.76
C GLY A 46 5.96 12.83 17.43
N ALA A 47 6.90 12.04 17.95
CA ALA A 47 7.08 10.62 17.65
C ALA A 47 5.99 9.69 18.24
N ARG A 48 4.74 10.17 18.36
CA ARG A 48 3.62 9.46 18.99
C ARG A 48 2.91 8.53 18.01
N CYS A 49 2.21 9.08 17.02
CA CYS A 49 1.64 8.38 15.89
C CYS A 49 2.21 9.02 14.63
N GLY A 50 2.93 8.26 13.81
CA GLY A 50 3.63 8.82 12.66
C GLY A 50 2.67 9.39 11.61
N LEU A 51 3.06 10.50 10.95
CA LEU A 51 2.23 11.15 9.94
C LEU A 51 2.23 10.38 8.60
N PRO A 52 1.09 9.86 8.12
CA PRO A 52 1.00 9.17 6.83
C PRO A 52 1.21 10.12 5.66
N GLN A 53 1.44 9.58 4.46
CA GLN A 53 1.67 10.39 3.26
C GLN A 53 0.42 11.12 2.77
N THR A 54 -0.75 10.52 2.98
CA THR A 54 -2.04 11.07 2.56
C THR A 54 -3.06 10.86 3.66
N TYR A 55 -4.03 11.76 3.76
CA TYR A 55 -5.14 11.61 4.70
C TYR A 55 -6.23 10.79 4.01
N CYS A 56 -6.40 9.54 4.46
CA CYS A 56 -7.47 8.64 4.01
C CYS A 56 -8.45 8.37 5.13
N VAL A 57 -9.75 8.38 4.83
CA VAL A 57 -10.83 8.07 5.80
C VAL A 57 -11.15 6.58 5.84
N SER A 58 -10.65 5.80 4.88
CA SER A 58 -10.88 4.36 4.76
C SER A 58 -9.71 3.66 4.05
N GLY A 59 -9.84 2.35 3.85
CA GLY A 59 -8.86 1.58 3.10
C GLY A 59 -7.58 1.25 3.89
N PRO A 60 -6.55 0.71 3.23
CA PRO A 60 -5.34 0.23 3.91
C PRO A 60 -4.49 1.34 4.54
N ASN A 61 -4.69 2.60 4.10
CA ASN A 61 -3.95 3.77 4.57
C ASN A 61 -4.84 4.68 5.45
N GLN A 62 -5.89 4.11 6.06
CA GLN A 62 -6.82 4.86 6.90
C GLN A 62 -6.09 5.61 8.02
N TRP A 63 -6.48 6.85 8.24
CA TRP A 63 -5.96 7.72 9.30
C TRP A 63 -6.08 7.06 10.69
N ARG A 64 -5.02 7.17 11.49
CA ARG A 64 -4.90 6.46 12.78
C ARG A 64 -4.73 7.38 14.00
N ASP A 65 -4.41 8.66 13.79
CA ASP A 65 -4.36 9.58 14.92
C ASP A 65 -5.79 9.89 15.42
N GLN A 66 -5.92 10.11 16.72
CA GLN A 66 -7.20 10.44 17.36
C GLN A 66 -7.67 11.84 16.97
N LEU A 67 -6.74 12.72 16.59
CA LEU A 67 -7.01 14.06 16.13
C LEU A 67 -6.89 14.13 14.62
N ARG A 68 -7.71 14.98 14.00
CA ARG A 68 -7.61 15.25 12.57
C ARG A 68 -6.37 16.10 12.26
N PRO A 69 -5.82 16.03 11.03
CA PRO A 69 -4.70 16.87 10.62
C PRO A 69 -4.90 18.37 10.91
N SER A 70 -6.09 18.92 10.70
CA SER A 70 -6.42 20.31 11.01
C SER A 70 -6.25 20.64 12.49
N GLN A 71 -6.72 19.75 13.37
CA GLN A 71 -6.59 19.88 14.83
C GLN A 71 -5.12 19.75 15.27
N LEU A 72 -4.39 18.79 14.72
CA LEU A 72 -2.96 18.63 14.96
C LEU A 72 -2.17 19.88 14.53
N LEU A 73 -2.46 20.44 13.34
CA LEU A 73 -1.82 21.65 12.83
C LEU A 73 -2.13 22.87 13.71
N HIS A 74 -3.37 22.99 14.17
CA HIS A 74 -3.77 24.04 15.10
C HIS A 74 -3.02 23.91 16.44
N MET A 75 -3.00 22.73 17.06
CA MET A 75 -2.25 22.51 18.31
C MET A 75 -0.75 22.77 18.14
N PHE A 76 -0.17 22.33 17.02
CA PHE A 76 1.22 22.61 16.68
C PHE A 76 1.46 24.13 16.60
N SER A 77 0.55 24.89 15.97
CA SER A 77 0.66 26.35 15.92
C SER A 77 0.65 26.99 17.32
N LEU A 78 -0.22 26.51 18.22
CA LEU A 78 -0.29 27.01 19.60
C LEU A 78 0.97 26.70 20.40
N GLN A 79 1.46 25.46 20.33
CA GLN A 79 2.66 25.02 21.06
C GLN A 79 3.92 25.80 20.65
N HIS A 80 3.98 26.22 19.38
CA HIS A 80 5.12 26.96 18.83
C HIS A 80 4.90 28.48 18.76
N ASN A 81 3.79 29.01 19.29
CA ASN A 81 3.41 30.42 19.22
C ASN A 81 3.38 30.98 17.79
N PHE A 82 2.93 30.17 16.83
CA PHE A 82 2.72 30.59 15.44
C PHE A 82 1.30 31.12 15.23
N LYS A 83 1.12 31.91 14.16
CA LYS A 83 -0.22 32.29 13.71
C LYS A 83 -1.02 31.02 13.33
N PRO A 84 -2.31 30.95 13.66
CA PRO A 84 -3.16 29.84 13.23
C PRO A 84 -3.17 29.68 11.70
N PRO A 85 -3.29 28.44 11.20
CA PRO A 85 -3.44 28.21 9.76
C PRO A 85 -4.70 28.89 9.21
N THR A 86 -4.58 29.50 8.03
CA THR A 86 -5.72 30.11 7.33
C THR A 86 -6.19 29.17 6.23
N TYR A 87 -7.46 28.77 6.30
CA TYR A 87 -8.06 27.82 5.36
C TYR A 87 -8.85 28.54 4.27
N LYS A 88 -8.72 28.04 3.03
CA LYS A 88 -9.54 28.39 1.87
C LYS A 88 -10.00 27.09 1.20
N SER A 89 -10.85 27.20 0.17
CA SER A 89 -11.43 26.03 -0.51
C SER A 89 -10.40 25.09 -1.15
N ASP A 90 -9.31 25.64 -1.70
CA ASP A 90 -8.31 24.91 -2.48
C ASP A 90 -6.90 24.95 -1.88
N ARG A 91 -6.73 25.61 -0.73
CA ARG A 91 -5.42 25.87 -0.16
C ARG A 91 -5.44 26.19 1.33
N ILE A 92 -4.27 26.06 1.96
CA ILE A 92 -4.02 26.57 3.30
C ILE A 92 -2.76 27.43 3.32
N ILE A 93 -2.76 28.44 4.18
CA ILE A 93 -1.60 29.29 4.43
C ILE A 93 -1.13 29.05 5.86
N PHE A 94 0.12 28.63 6.01
CA PHE A 94 0.74 28.37 7.31
C PHE A 94 2.23 28.68 7.28
N ARG A 95 2.71 29.46 8.25
CA ARG A 95 4.11 29.93 8.36
C ARG A 95 4.64 30.57 7.07
N ASP A 96 3.86 31.49 6.52
CA ASP A 96 4.18 32.21 5.28
C ASP A 96 4.37 31.32 4.04
N GLN A 97 3.95 30.05 4.13
CA GLN A 97 3.93 29.10 3.05
C GLN A 97 2.48 28.77 2.66
N GLU A 98 2.23 28.75 1.35
CA GLU A 98 0.96 28.36 0.77
C GLU A 98 1.05 26.90 0.31
N TYR A 99 0.00 26.13 0.58
CA TYR A 99 -0.14 24.73 0.19
C TYR A 99 -1.40 24.62 -0.65
N VAL A 100 -1.24 24.29 -1.93
CA VAL A 100 -2.34 24.27 -2.91
C VAL A 100 -2.69 22.83 -3.29
N LEU A 101 -3.99 22.55 -3.41
CA LEU A 101 -4.51 21.21 -3.68
C LEU A 101 -3.97 20.61 -4.99
N SER A 102 -3.93 21.42 -6.05
CA SER A 102 -3.47 20.97 -7.36
C SER A 102 -2.03 20.45 -7.32
N GLU A 103 -1.14 21.10 -6.57
CA GLU A 103 0.25 20.67 -6.42
C GLU A 103 0.40 19.36 -5.65
N LEU A 104 -0.54 19.09 -4.73
CA LEU A 104 -0.53 17.86 -3.93
C LEU A 104 -1.02 16.65 -4.73
N GLU A 105 -1.92 16.86 -5.69
CA GLU A 105 -2.65 15.80 -6.41
C GLU A 105 -2.26 15.67 -7.89
N ASP A 106 -1.38 16.52 -8.40
CA ASP A 106 -0.99 16.50 -9.81
C ASP A 106 -0.39 15.14 -10.22
N GLY A 107 -0.86 14.63 -11.37
CA GLY A 107 -0.44 13.35 -11.94
C GLY A 107 -0.79 12.09 -11.14
N LYS A 108 -1.56 12.19 -10.05
CA LYS A 108 -1.91 11.01 -9.23
C LYS A 108 -3.24 10.39 -9.66
N PRO A 109 -3.34 9.05 -9.68
CA PRO A 109 -4.60 8.38 -9.98
C PRO A 109 -5.64 8.70 -8.89
N PRO A 110 -6.94 8.74 -9.23
CA PRO A 110 -8.00 8.94 -8.25
C PRO A 110 -7.91 7.88 -7.15
N ASN A 111 -7.84 8.33 -5.89
CA ASN A 111 -7.88 7.45 -4.73
C ASN A 111 -9.22 7.64 -3.99
N PRO A 112 -10.12 6.63 -4.01
CA PRO A 112 -11.46 6.73 -3.42
C PRO A 112 -11.44 6.81 -1.89
N HIS A 113 -10.29 6.58 -1.25
CA HIS A 113 -10.15 6.60 0.20
C HIS A 113 -9.76 7.97 0.76
N LEU A 114 -9.41 8.94 -0.10
CA LEU A 114 -8.99 10.27 0.30
C LEU A 114 -10.08 10.97 1.12
N GLY A 115 -9.66 11.60 2.22
CA GLY A 115 -10.56 12.42 3.02
C GLY A 115 -10.78 13.83 2.46
N PRO A 116 -11.45 14.71 3.23
CA PRO A 116 -11.72 16.09 2.84
C PRO A 116 -10.44 16.86 2.48
N VAL A 117 -10.56 17.78 1.52
CA VAL A 117 -9.48 18.65 1.01
C VAL A 117 -8.74 19.35 2.15
N GLU A 118 -9.48 19.92 3.10
CA GLU A 118 -8.95 20.64 4.26
C GLU A 118 -7.93 19.80 5.05
N GLU A 119 -8.29 18.55 5.35
CA GLU A 119 -7.46 17.65 6.17
C GLU A 119 -6.23 17.16 5.39
N ARG A 120 -6.38 16.96 4.07
CA ARG A 120 -5.27 16.60 3.19
C ARG A 120 -4.24 17.73 3.10
N LEU A 121 -4.69 18.96 2.97
CA LEU A 121 -3.84 20.15 2.98
C LEU A 121 -3.17 20.36 4.34
N ALA A 122 -3.93 20.24 5.44
CA ALA A 122 -3.39 20.36 6.79
C ALA A 122 -2.28 19.33 7.08
N LEU A 123 -2.48 18.08 6.62
CA LEU A 123 -1.44 17.04 6.71
C LEU A 123 -0.20 17.41 5.88
N ALA A 124 -0.38 17.95 4.68
CA ALA A 124 0.74 18.40 3.85
C ALA A 124 1.57 19.48 4.56
N ALA A 125 0.94 20.44 5.22
CA ALA A 125 1.63 21.44 6.03
C ALA A 125 2.31 20.84 7.26
N LEU A 126 1.65 19.96 8.01
CA LEU A 126 2.23 19.26 9.17
C LEU A 126 3.51 18.49 8.80
N ARG A 127 3.49 17.78 7.67
CA ARG A 127 4.64 17.00 7.19
C ARG A 127 5.87 17.86 6.86
N LYS A 128 5.70 19.17 6.64
CA LYS A 128 6.81 20.12 6.45
C LYS A 128 7.38 20.67 7.76
N GLN A 129 6.82 20.32 8.91
CA GLN A 129 7.24 20.85 10.22
C GLN A 129 8.33 20.02 10.92
N GLY A 130 8.92 19.03 10.25
CA GLY A 130 9.94 18.16 10.85
C GLY A 130 9.38 17.15 11.85
N LEU A 131 8.08 16.88 11.80
CA LEU A 131 7.42 15.83 12.58
C LEU A 131 7.73 14.46 12.00
N VAL A 132 7.71 13.44 12.86
CA VAL A 132 8.01 12.06 12.47
C VAL A 132 6.96 11.55 11.46
N PRO A 133 7.37 11.15 10.24
CA PRO A 133 6.45 10.49 9.31
C PRO A 133 6.12 9.08 9.79
N GLU A 134 5.04 8.51 9.26
CA GLU A 134 4.74 7.10 9.41
C GLU A 134 5.93 6.26 8.90
N HIS A 135 6.38 5.33 9.74
CA HIS A 135 7.57 4.52 9.47
C HIS A 135 7.45 3.17 10.20
N VAL A 136 8.14 2.17 9.65
CA VAL A 136 8.37 0.89 10.33
C VAL A 136 9.69 0.99 11.09
N GLU A 137 9.66 0.73 12.38
CA GLU A 137 10.85 0.64 13.21
C GLU A 137 11.50 -0.72 13.07
N THR A 138 12.83 -0.74 12.98
CA THR A 138 13.61 -1.98 13.03
C THR A 138 14.40 -2.00 14.32
N ARG A 139 14.02 -2.89 15.24
CA ARG A 139 14.62 -3.05 16.57
C ARG A 139 15.53 -4.26 16.61
N ARG A 140 16.78 -4.04 16.98
CA ARG A 140 17.75 -5.13 17.22
C ARG A 140 17.39 -5.88 18.49
N LEU A 141 17.52 -7.20 18.44
CA LEU A 141 17.30 -8.10 19.56
C LEU A 141 18.64 -8.55 20.14
N PHE A 142 18.75 -8.51 21.46
CA PHE A 142 19.94 -8.95 22.18
C PHE A 142 19.58 -10.01 23.22
N SER A 143 20.45 -11.00 23.37
CA SER A 143 20.33 -12.01 24.43
C SER A 143 21.26 -11.66 25.60
N PRO A 144 20.83 -11.82 26.86
CA PRO A 144 21.72 -11.66 28.01
C PRO A 144 22.94 -12.59 27.97
N LEU A 145 22.83 -13.73 27.27
CA LEU A 145 23.93 -14.68 27.10
C LEU A 145 25.02 -14.15 26.15
N GLN A 146 24.65 -13.28 25.21
CA GLN A 146 25.53 -12.68 24.21
C GLN A 146 25.12 -11.22 23.97
N PRO A 147 25.34 -10.31 24.93
CA PRO A 147 24.78 -8.96 24.91
C PRO A 147 25.33 -8.11 23.76
N ASP A 148 26.54 -8.41 23.28
CA ASP A 148 27.20 -7.65 22.21
C ASP A 148 26.91 -8.19 20.80
N ILE A 149 26.17 -9.30 20.69
CA ILE A 149 25.84 -9.95 19.41
C ILE A 149 24.35 -9.81 19.14
N GLU A 150 24.03 -9.16 18.03
CA GLU A 150 22.66 -9.06 17.53
C GLU A 150 22.12 -10.44 17.15
N GLN A 151 21.03 -10.86 17.80
CA GLN A 151 20.40 -12.17 17.59
C GLN A 151 19.35 -12.13 16.47
N GLY A 152 18.93 -10.93 16.05
CA GLY A 152 17.93 -10.71 15.02
C GLY A 152 17.34 -9.31 15.06
N LYS A 153 16.31 -9.09 14.23
CA LYS A 153 15.61 -7.80 14.12
C LYS A 153 14.11 -8.00 14.17
N LEU A 154 13.43 -7.13 14.91
CA LEU A 154 11.98 -7.00 14.94
C LEU A 154 11.57 -5.76 14.13
N GLN A 155 10.66 -5.94 13.18
CA GLN A 155 10.02 -4.84 12.46
C GLN A 155 8.64 -4.57 13.06
N MET A 156 8.37 -3.33 13.45
CA MET A 156 7.13 -2.98 14.14
C MET A 156 6.76 -1.51 13.97
N TRP A 157 5.49 -1.20 14.24
CA TRP A 157 5.03 0.15 14.54
C TRP A 157 4.83 0.27 16.05
N VAL A 158 5.18 1.42 16.61
CA VAL A 158 4.92 1.76 18.01
C VAL A 158 4.20 3.09 18.02
N ASP A 159 2.90 3.07 18.30
CA ASP A 159 2.10 4.28 18.38
C ASP A 159 1.62 4.53 19.81
N LEU A 160 1.63 5.80 20.24
CA LEU A 160 1.19 6.22 21.57
C LEU A 160 -0.03 7.14 21.46
N PHE A 161 -1.10 6.76 22.14
CA PHE A 161 -2.39 7.45 22.11
C PHE A 161 -2.81 7.87 23.52
N PRO A 162 -3.01 9.18 23.79
CA PRO A 162 -3.54 9.63 25.06
C PRO A 162 -4.97 9.11 25.29
N LYS A 163 -5.20 8.45 26.43
CA LYS A 163 -6.55 7.96 26.81
C LYS A 163 -7.60 9.07 26.88
N SER A 164 -7.19 10.29 27.20
CA SER A 164 -8.08 11.46 27.27
C SER A 164 -8.68 11.87 25.91
N LEU A 165 -8.09 11.43 24.80
CA LEU A 165 -8.57 11.72 23.44
C LEU A 165 -9.46 10.61 22.88
N GLY A 166 -9.80 9.60 23.70
CA GLY A 166 -10.67 8.48 23.33
C GLY A 166 -9.90 7.20 23.01
N HIS A 167 -10.49 6.36 22.16
CA HIS A 167 -9.86 5.11 21.71
C HIS A 167 -8.76 5.37 20.68
N PRO A 168 -7.73 4.49 20.59
CA PRO A 168 -6.73 4.57 19.54
C PRO A 168 -7.35 4.36 18.15
N GLY A 169 -6.69 4.85 17.10
CA GLY A 169 -7.10 4.57 15.72
C GLY A 169 -6.89 3.11 15.33
N PRO A 170 -7.34 2.72 14.11
CA PRO A 170 -7.26 1.34 13.66
C PRO A 170 -5.80 0.84 13.58
N PRO A 171 -5.54 -0.44 13.89
CA PRO A 171 -4.22 -1.03 13.72
C PRO A 171 -3.85 -1.17 12.25
N PHE A 172 -2.54 -1.29 11.99
CA PHE A 172 -2.08 -1.77 10.70
C PHE A 172 -2.54 -3.20 10.46
N ASN A 173 -3.20 -3.40 9.33
CA ASN A 173 -3.49 -4.74 8.85
C ASN A 173 -2.28 -5.31 8.12
N VAL A 174 -1.49 -6.11 8.85
CA VAL A 174 -0.31 -6.82 8.32
C VAL A 174 -0.65 -8.19 7.73
N THR A 175 -1.94 -8.53 7.63
CA THR A 175 -2.35 -9.81 7.05
C THR A 175 -1.89 -9.85 5.59
N PRO A 176 -1.26 -10.94 5.14
CA PRO A 176 -0.83 -11.08 3.74
C PRO A 176 -1.99 -10.77 2.79
N ARG A 177 -1.74 -9.88 1.83
CA ARG A 177 -2.75 -9.50 0.84
C ARG A 177 -3.09 -10.72 -0.01
N LYS A 178 -4.38 -10.95 -0.20
CA LYS A 178 -4.87 -12.03 -1.06
C LYS A 178 -5.12 -11.48 -2.45
N ALA A 179 -4.66 -12.23 -3.46
CA ALA A 179 -4.96 -11.92 -4.84
C ALA A 179 -6.48 -11.98 -5.07
N LYS A 180 -7.01 -11.04 -5.84
CA LYS A 180 -8.41 -11.01 -6.25
C LYS A 180 -8.53 -11.56 -7.66
N ARG A 181 -9.64 -12.24 -7.95
CA ARG A 181 -9.92 -12.73 -9.30
C ARG A 181 -10.36 -11.58 -10.21
N PHE A 182 -9.69 -11.45 -11.35
CA PHE A 182 -10.04 -10.57 -12.45
C PHE A 182 -10.22 -11.36 -13.75
N TYR A 183 -10.79 -10.69 -14.76
CA TYR A 183 -11.00 -11.24 -16.09
C TYR A 183 -10.48 -10.26 -17.14
N LEU A 184 -9.47 -10.67 -17.90
CA LEU A 184 -9.02 -9.94 -19.09
C LEU A 184 -9.87 -10.38 -20.27
N ARG A 185 -10.57 -9.43 -20.91
CA ARG A 185 -11.31 -9.69 -22.16
C ARG A 185 -10.52 -9.12 -23.32
N CYS A 186 -10.13 -9.97 -24.25
CA CYS A 186 -9.52 -9.57 -25.52
C CYS A 186 -10.50 -9.90 -26.65
N ILE A 187 -10.84 -8.89 -27.46
CA ILE A 187 -11.78 -9.06 -28.57
C ILE A 187 -10.97 -9.05 -29.87
N ILE A 188 -11.04 -10.17 -30.59
CA ILE A 188 -10.45 -10.33 -31.92
C ILE A 188 -11.52 -9.96 -32.94
N TRP A 189 -11.47 -8.73 -33.44
CA TRP A 189 -12.40 -8.26 -34.46
C TRP A 189 -12.06 -8.87 -35.81
N ASN A 190 -10.86 -8.56 -36.31
CA ASN A 190 -10.40 -8.96 -37.62
C ASN A 190 -8.86 -9.00 -37.69
N THR A 191 -8.35 -9.62 -38.75
CA THR A 191 -6.96 -9.57 -39.18
C THR A 191 -6.89 -8.96 -40.58
N LYS A 192 -5.73 -8.40 -40.92
CA LYS A 192 -5.43 -7.85 -42.26
C LYS A 192 -3.97 -8.16 -42.61
N ASP A 193 -3.68 -8.26 -43.90
CA ASP A 193 -2.33 -8.42 -44.45
C ASP A 193 -1.63 -9.70 -43.93
N VAL A 194 -2.40 -10.75 -43.64
CA VAL A 194 -1.86 -12.06 -43.26
C VAL A 194 -1.18 -12.70 -44.47
N ILE A 195 0.00 -13.27 -44.24
CA ILE A 195 0.78 -13.95 -45.27
C ILE A 195 -0.02 -15.14 -45.83
N LEU A 196 -0.11 -15.20 -47.17
CA LEU A 196 -0.76 -16.26 -47.91
C LEU A 196 0.24 -17.36 -48.22
N ASP A 197 0.15 -18.46 -47.49
CA ASP A 197 1.15 -19.54 -47.49
C ASP A 197 0.61 -20.87 -48.03
N ASP A 198 -0.63 -20.87 -48.54
CA ASP A 198 -1.29 -22.02 -49.15
C ASP A 198 -1.72 -21.72 -50.60
N LEU A 199 -2.03 -22.77 -51.35
CA LEU A 199 -2.50 -22.69 -52.74
C LEU A 199 -3.92 -23.25 -52.83
N SER A 200 -4.82 -22.46 -53.41
CA SER A 200 -6.16 -22.91 -53.76
C SER A 200 -6.13 -23.93 -54.90
N ILE A 201 -7.26 -24.59 -55.14
CA ILE A 201 -7.43 -25.57 -56.24
C ILE A 201 -7.16 -24.93 -57.62
N THR A 202 -7.35 -23.61 -57.73
CA THR A 202 -7.08 -22.81 -58.94
C THR A 202 -5.63 -22.29 -59.03
N GLY A 203 -4.79 -22.57 -58.03
CA GLY A 203 -3.38 -22.14 -57.97
C GLY A 203 -3.17 -20.72 -57.42
N GLU A 204 -4.24 -20.05 -56.98
CA GLU A 204 -4.15 -18.73 -56.34
C GLU A 204 -3.72 -18.86 -54.88
N LYS A 205 -2.90 -17.93 -54.40
CA LYS A 205 -2.44 -17.92 -53.00
C LYS A 205 -3.61 -17.66 -52.04
N MET A 206 -3.64 -18.41 -50.94
CA MET A 206 -4.64 -18.27 -49.87
C MET A 206 -4.06 -18.66 -48.50
N SER A 207 -4.81 -18.39 -47.43
CA SER A 207 -4.52 -18.91 -46.08
C SER A 207 -5.80 -19.17 -45.30
N ASP A 208 -5.80 -20.23 -44.48
CA ASP A 208 -6.78 -20.43 -43.42
C ASP A 208 -6.31 -19.73 -42.14
N ILE A 209 -7.06 -18.74 -41.66
CA ILE A 209 -6.62 -17.83 -40.58
C ILE A 209 -7.34 -18.18 -39.28
N TYR A 210 -6.59 -18.29 -38.18
CA TYR A 210 -7.15 -18.32 -36.83
C TYR A 210 -6.16 -17.67 -35.85
N VAL A 211 -6.65 -17.20 -34.71
CA VAL A 211 -5.82 -16.58 -33.66
C VAL A 211 -5.79 -17.49 -32.43
N LYS A 212 -4.61 -17.66 -31.84
CA LYS A 212 -4.41 -18.29 -30.51
C LYS A 212 -3.95 -17.24 -29.52
N GLY A 213 -4.49 -17.26 -28.30
CA GLY A 213 -4.11 -16.35 -27.23
C GLY A 213 -3.98 -17.07 -25.89
N TRP A 214 -3.04 -16.65 -25.05
CA TRP A 214 -2.85 -17.15 -23.68
C TRP A 214 -2.23 -16.04 -22.81
N LEU A 215 -2.35 -16.20 -21.49
CA LEU A 215 -1.59 -15.40 -20.53
C LEU A 215 -0.29 -16.13 -20.18
N VAL A 216 0.81 -15.38 -20.07
CA VAL A 216 2.11 -15.92 -19.64
C VAL A 216 1.97 -16.47 -18.22
N GLY A 217 2.43 -17.71 -18.00
CA GLY A 217 2.25 -18.44 -16.74
C GLY A 217 0.91 -19.17 -16.59
N HIS A 218 0.06 -19.09 -17.61
CA HIS A 218 -1.21 -19.81 -17.73
C HIS A 218 -1.37 -20.44 -19.13
N GLU A 219 -0.28 -20.97 -19.67
CA GLU A 219 -0.22 -21.55 -21.02
C GLU A 219 -1.21 -22.70 -21.21
N GLU A 220 -1.60 -23.40 -20.14
CA GLU A 220 -2.62 -24.44 -20.14
C GLU A 220 -4.03 -23.92 -20.48
N ASN A 221 -4.28 -22.62 -20.27
CA ASN A 221 -5.56 -21.97 -20.56
C ASN A 221 -5.58 -21.26 -21.92
N LYS A 222 -4.76 -21.72 -22.87
CA LYS A 222 -4.71 -21.21 -24.25
C LYS A 222 -6.08 -21.33 -24.93
N GLN A 223 -6.52 -20.22 -25.52
CA GLN A 223 -7.76 -20.12 -26.29
C GLN A 223 -7.43 -19.95 -27.77
N LYS A 224 -8.39 -20.31 -28.64
CA LYS A 224 -8.31 -20.08 -30.09
C LYS A 224 -9.65 -19.60 -30.63
N THR A 225 -9.62 -18.83 -31.71
CA THR A 225 -10.80 -18.50 -32.49
C THR A 225 -11.26 -19.73 -33.30
N ASP A 226 -12.41 -19.60 -33.97
CA ASP A 226 -12.72 -20.36 -35.17
C ASP A 226 -11.74 -20.04 -36.31
N VAL A 227 -11.85 -20.78 -37.41
CA VAL A 227 -10.99 -20.65 -38.59
C VAL A 227 -11.72 -19.89 -39.68
N HIS A 228 -11.14 -18.80 -40.16
CA HIS A 228 -11.56 -18.12 -41.38
C HIS A 228 -10.89 -18.81 -42.57
N TYR A 229 -11.66 -19.60 -43.31
CA TYR A 229 -11.15 -20.42 -44.41
C TYR A 229 -10.91 -19.61 -45.69
N ARG A 230 -9.85 -19.96 -46.43
CA ARG A 230 -9.58 -19.49 -47.80
C ARG A 230 -9.53 -17.98 -47.94
N SER A 231 -8.82 -17.30 -47.04
CA SER A 231 -8.57 -15.87 -47.19
C SER A 231 -7.66 -15.63 -48.40
N MET A 232 -8.18 -14.96 -49.43
CA MET A 232 -7.44 -14.61 -50.65
C MET A 232 -6.70 -13.27 -50.53
N GLY A 233 -7.11 -12.42 -49.59
CA GLY A 233 -6.57 -11.07 -49.38
C GLY A 233 -5.81 -10.89 -48.06
N GLY A 234 -5.64 -11.96 -47.28
CA GLY A 234 -5.02 -11.91 -45.96
C GLY A 234 -5.92 -11.28 -44.88
N GLU A 235 -7.22 -11.13 -45.17
CA GLU A 235 -8.23 -10.63 -44.24
C GLU A 235 -8.97 -11.79 -43.57
N GLY A 236 -9.29 -11.63 -42.29
CA GLY A 236 -10.09 -12.60 -41.54
C GLY A 236 -10.99 -11.86 -40.56
N ASN A 237 -12.27 -12.24 -40.46
CA ASN A 237 -13.25 -11.61 -39.57
C ASN A 237 -13.74 -12.63 -38.55
N PHE A 238 -13.64 -12.29 -37.27
CA PHE A 238 -13.89 -13.23 -36.17
C PHE A 238 -14.96 -12.74 -35.20
N ASN A 239 -14.94 -11.45 -34.82
CA ASN A 239 -15.76 -10.93 -33.71
C ASN A 239 -15.73 -11.87 -32.47
N TRP A 240 -14.53 -12.37 -32.16
CA TRP A 240 -14.32 -13.39 -31.15
C TRP A 240 -13.88 -12.78 -29.82
N ARG A 241 -14.28 -13.36 -28.69
CA ARG A 241 -13.92 -12.86 -27.36
C ARG A 241 -13.16 -13.91 -26.56
N PHE A 242 -11.87 -13.67 -26.34
CA PHE A 242 -11.13 -14.38 -25.32
C PHE A 242 -11.43 -13.80 -23.94
N VAL A 243 -11.61 -14.67 -22.96
CA VAL A 243 -11.82 -14.30 -21.56
C VAL A 243 -10.82 -15.07 -20.71
N PHE A 244 -9.82 -14.38 -20.17
CA PHE A 244 -8.79 -14.99 -19.34
C PHE A 244 -9.01 -14.65 -17.87
N PRO A 245 -9.38 -15.62 -17.02
CA PRO A 245 -9.38 -15.41 -15.57
C PRO A 245 -7.94 -15.35 -15.07
N PHE A 246 -7.62 -14.40 -14.21
CA PHE A 246 -6.32 -14.30 -13.54
C PHE A 246 -6.49 -13.75 -12.13
N ASP A 247 -5.58 -14.11 -11.24
CA ASP A 247 -5.55 -13.56 -9.89
C ASP A 247 -4.55 -12.39 -9.86
N TYR A 248 -4.94 -11.28 -9.25
CA TYR A 248 -4.17 -10.03 -9.28
C TYR A 248 -4.10 -9.40 -7.90
N LEU A 249 -2.94 -8.84 -7.59
CA LEU A 249 -2.65 -8.06 -6.39
C LEU A 249 -2.59 -6.58 -6.77
N PRO A 250 -3.66 -5.78 -6.56
CA PRO A 250 -3.71 -4.40 -7.04
C PRO A 250 -2.68 -3.47 -6.43
N ALA A 251 -2.28 -3.71 -5.18
CA ALA A 251 -1.31 -2.85 -4.49
C ALA A 251 0.12 -3.09 -4.98
N GLU A 252 0.46 -4.36 -5.26
CA GLU A 252 1.74 -4.79 -5.81
C GLU A 252 1.81 -4.63 -7.33
N GLN A 253 0.65 -4.41 -7.97
CA GLN A 253 0.48 -4.41 -9.43
C GLN A 253 0.97 -5.68 -10.11
N MET A 254 0.81 -6.83 -9.45
CA MET A 254 1.33 -8.12 -9.93
C MET A 254 0.21 -9.15 -10.13
N CYS A 255 0.31 -9.93 -11.22
CA CYS A 255 -0.46 -11.15 -11.36
C CYS A 255 0.11 -12.24 -10.44
N HIS A 256 -0.77 -12.93 -9.74
CA HIS A 256 -0.43 -14.08 -8.93
C HIS A 256 -0.55 -15.35 -9.77
N VAL A 257 0.59 -15.98 -10.04
CA VAL A 257 0.64 -17.31 -10.67
C VAL A 257 0.92 -18.32 -9.56
N ALA A 258 -0.06 -19.17 -9.25
CA ALA A 258 0.17 -20.28 -8.34
C ALA A 258 1.19 -21.23 -8.98
N LYS A 259 2.35 -21.42 -8.34
CA LYS A 259 3.21 -22.54 -8.69
C LYS A 259 2.46 -23.83 -8.33
N LYS A 260 2.26 -24.70 -9.32
CA LYS A 260 1.86 -26.09 -9.08
C LYS A 260 2.96 -26.84 -8.34
#